data_AF-A0A9D1X7T1-F1
#
_entry.id   AF-A0A9D1X7T1-F1
#
_cell.length_a   1.000
_cell.length_b   1.000
_cell.length_c   1.000
_cell.angle_alpha   90.00
_cell.angle_beta   90.00
_cell.angle_gamma   90.00
#
_symmetry.space_group_name_H-M   'P 1'
#
loop_
_entity.id
_entity.type
_entity.pdbx_description
1 polymer ?
#
loop_
_entity_poly.entity_id
_entity_poly.type
_entity_poly.pdbx_seq_one_letter_code
_entity_poly.pdbx_strand_id
1 'polypeptide(L)'
;MANDIKYQINVQIADNTVTKDDPNDKIFVIVSLGTADKERIIAEMMDMNPGVEPEMMRLVLDLEKRAVKRLLLNGMRVNNGL
;
A
#
# COMPACT_ATOMS: atom_id res chain seq x y z
N MET A 1 3.53 28.68 -7.00
CA MET A 1 3.17 27.79 -5.88
C MET A 1 3.57 26.39 -6.32
N ALA A 2 4.70 25.88 -5.82
CA ALA A 2 5.09 24.50 -6.09
C ALA A 2 4.18 23.61 -5.24
N ASN A 3 3.56 22.59 -5.84
CA ASN A 3 2.93 21.54 -5.06
C ASN A 3 4.06 20.84 -4.29
N ASP A 4 4.01 20.84 -2.96
CA ASP A 4 4.97 20.09 -2.14
C ASP A 4 4.74 18.60 -2.40
N ILE A 5 5.59 18.01 -3.26
CA ILE A 5 5.54 16.59 -3.58
C ILE A 5 5.98 15.81 -2.33
N LYS A 6 5.02 15.16 -1.66
CA LYS A 6 5.26 14.41 -0.42
C LYS A 6 5.84 13.00 -0.67
N TYR A 7 5.55 12.39 -1.82
CA TYR A 7 5.97 11.02 -2.14
C TYR A 7 6.46 10.92 -3.59
N GLN A 8 7.46 10.08 -3.83
CA GLN A 8 8.05 9.83 -5.16
C GLN A 8 8.18 8.32 -5.39
N ILE A 9 7.93 7.86 -6.62
CA ILE A 9 8.05 6.45 -7.02
C ILE A 9 9.04 6.37 -8.17
N ASN A 10 10.01 5.47 -8.06
CA ASN A 10 10.99 5.22 -9.11
C ASN A 10 10.42 4.28 -10.17
N VAL A 11 10.70 4.57 -11.43
CA VAL A 11 10.19 3.81 -12.58
C VAL A 11 11.29 3.52 -13.59
N GLN A 12 11.16 2.40 -14.28
CA GLN A 12 11.93 2.06 -15.49
C GLN A 12 11.03 2.21 -16.71
N ILE A 13 11.61 2.62 -17.82
CA ILE A 13 10.91 2.73 -19.11
C ILE A 13 11.07 1.38 -19.83
N ALA A 14 9.96 0.77 -20.21
CA ALA A 14 9.92 -0.50 -20.94
C ALA A 14 9.00 -0.40 -22.17
N ASP A 15 9.20 -1.31 -23.13
CA ASP A 15 8.37 -1.37 -24.34
C ASP A 15 6.93 -1.77 -24.01
N ASN A 16 5.95 -1.08 -24.61
CA ASN A 16 4.56 -1.45 -24.45
C ASN A 16 4.22 -2.69 -25.31
N THR A 17 3.90 -3.81 -24.67
CA THR A 17 3.56 -5.06 -25.38
C THR A 17 2.08 -5.12 -25.81
N VAL A 18 1.26 -4.17 -25.36
CA VAL A 18 -0.20 -4.12 -25.62
C VAL A 18 -0.51 -3.40 -26.94
N THR A 19 0.22 -2.34 -27.25
CA THR A 19 0.06 -1.48 -28.45
C THR A 19 1.11 -1.83 -29.50
N LYS A 20 0.89 -2.97 -30.18
CA LYS A 20 1.83 -3.47 -31.20
C LYS A 20 1.98 -2.57 -32.44
N ASP A 21 1.02 -1.67 -32.64
CA ASP A 21 0.96 -0.80 -33.82
C ASP A 21 1.78 0.49 -33.65
N ASP A 22 2.22 0.82 -32.43
CA ASP A 22 3.12 1.96 -32.15
C ASP A 22 4.42 1.47 -31.48
N PRO A 23 5.51 1.25 -32.25
CA PRO A 23 6.77 0.77 -31.71
C PRO A 23 7.51 1.81 -30.83
N ASN A 24 7.04 3.06 -30.78
CA ASN A 24 7.58 4.09 -29.90
C ASN A 24 6.83 4.19 -28.57
N ASP A 25 5.73 3.47 -28.40
CA ASP A 25 4.96 3.49 -27.17
C ASP A 25 5.71 2.77 -26.04
N LYS A 26 5.88 3.47 -24.91
CA LYS A 26 6.62 3.00 -23.73
C LYS A 26 5.74 3.07 -22.50
N ILE A 27 5.91 2.10 -21.61
CA ILE A 27 5.25 2.04 -20.31
C ILE A 27 6.26 2.25 -19.18
N PHE A 28 5.75 2.75 -18.05
CA PHE A 28 6.51 2.79 -16.81
C PHE A 28 6.30 1.51 -16.02
N VAL A 29 7.40 0.84 -15.69
CA VAL A 29 7.44 -0.29 -14.76
C VAL A 29 7.98 0.23 -13.44
N ILE A 30 7.20 0.05 -12.36
CA ILE A 30 7.61 0.51 -11.02
C ILE A 30 8.82 -0.29 -10.56
N VAL A 31 9.85 0.41 -10.09
CA VAL A 31 10.97 -0.19 -9.38
C VAL A 31 10.53 -0.39 -7.94
N SER A 32 10.24 -1.63 -7.57
CA SER A 32 9.83 -1.96 -6.20
C SER A 32 10.98 -1.69 -5.22
N LEU A 33 10.67 -0.97 -4.13
CA LEU A 33 11.59 -0.74 -3.02
C LEU A 33 11.66 -1.93 -2.05
N GLY A 34 10.79 -2.93 -2.23
CA GLY A 34 10.73 -4.11 -1.38
C GLY A 34 9.28 -4.59 -1.16
N THR A 35 9.09 -5.39 -0.12
CA THR A 35 7.78 -5.85 0.32
C THR A 35 7.53 -5.41 1.75
N ALA A 36 6.30 -5.06 2.08
CA ALA A 36 5.89 -4.71 3.44
C ALA A 36 4.99 -5.82 3.98
N ASP A 37 5.45 -6.48 5.04
CA ASP A 37 4.66 -7.44 5.79
C ASP A 37 3.94 -6.75 6.98
N LYS A 38 3.30 -7.56 7.83
CA LYS A 38 2.58 -7.05 9.01
C LYS A 38 3.51 -6.26 9.93
N GLU A 39 4.74 -6.71 10.15
CA GLU A 39 5.68 -6.05 11.05
C GLU A 39 6.17 -4.73 10.46
N ARG A 40 6.38 -4.64 9.14
CA ARG A 40 6.69 -3.36 8.50
C ARG A 40 5.54 -2.36 8.65
N ILE A 41 4.29 -2.79 8.50
CA ILE A 41 3.12 -1.92 8.71
C ILE A 41 3.09 -1.41 10.16
N ILE A 42 3.36 -2.27 11.14
CA ILE A 42 3.40 -1.86 12.56
C ILE A 42 4.53 -0.86 12.80
N ALA A 43 5.72 -1.08 12.22
CA ALA A 43 6.83 -0.13 12.31
C ALA A 43 6.43 1.27 11.79
N GLU A 44 5.77 1.35 10.63
CA GLU A 44 5.26 2.62 10.09
C GLU A 44 4.20 3.25 11.01
N MET A 45 3.32 2.43 11.62
CA MET A 45 2.33 2.92 12.59
C MET A 45 2.99 3.50 13.84
N MET A 46 4.09 2.89 14.32
CA MET A 46 4.87 3.40 15.45
C MET A 46 5.62 4.68 15.08
N ASP A 47 6.18 4.77 13.88
CA ASP A 47 6.85 6.00 13.40
C ASP A 47 5.86 7.16 13.26
N MET A 48 4.64 6.89 12.81
CA MET A 48 3.56 7.88 12.73
C MET A 48 3.02 8.29 14.11
N ASN A 49 3.04 7.39 15.09
CA ASN A 49 2.56 7.65 16.45
C ASN A 49 3.46 6.99 17.51
N PRO A 50 4.60 7.63 17.84
CA PRO A 50 5.63 7.02 18.70
C PRO A 50 5.22 6.88 20.17
N GLY A 51 4.08 7.42 20.58
CA GLY A 51 3.57 7.36 21.96
C GLY A 51 2.79 6.09 22.29
N VAL A 52 2.56 5.20 21.33
CA VAL A 52 1.76 3.98 21.52
C VAL A 52 2.66 2.78 21.63
N GLU A 53 2.36 1.89 22.59
CA GLU A 53 3.11 0.65 22.77
C GLU A 53 2.99 -0.28 21.54
N PRO A 54 4.07 -0.96 21.13
CA PRO A 54 4.07 -1.85 19.97
C PRO A 54 2.99 -2.94 20.04
N GLU A 55 2.78 -3.50 21.23
CA GLU A 55 1.77 -4.53 21.51
C GLU A 55 0.36 -4.01 21.25
N MET A 56 0.09 -2.75 21.59
CA MET A 56 -1.20 -2.12 21.35
C MET A 56 -1.43 -1.90 19.86
N MET A 57 -0.41 -1.48 19.10
CA MET A 57 -0.52 -1.37 17.63
C MET A 57 -0.79 -2.72 16.97
N ARG A 58 -0.09 -3.78 17.41
CA ARG A 58 -0.35 -5.16 16.97
C ARG A 58 -1.79 -5.59 17.25
N LEU A 59 -2.27 -5.34 18.47
CA LEU A 59 -3.62 -5.70 18.89
C LEU A 59 -4.69 -5.00 18.05
N VAL A 60 -4.54 -3.70 17.81
CA VAL A 60 -5.48 -2.91 17.01
C VAL A 60 -5.54 -3.44 15.57
N LEU A 61 -4.40 -3.66 14.94
CA LEU A 61 -4.34 -4.19 13.57
C LEU A 61 -4.95 -5.59 13.46
N ASP A 62 -4.72 -6.46 14.45
CA ASP A 62 -5.33 -7.79 14.47
C ASP A 62 -6.84 -7.75 14.72
N LEU A 63 -7.31 -6.82 15.56
CA LEU A 63 -8.73 -6.65 15.83
C LEU A 63 -9.48 -6.16 14.59
N GLU A 64 -8.91 -5.18 13.87
CA GLU A 64 -9.46 -4.68 12.61
C GLU A 64 -9.60 -5.80 11.58
N LYS A 65 -8.52 -6.57 11.35
CA LYS A 65 -8.54 -7.71 10.42
C LYS A 65 -9.61 -8.75 10.77
N ARG A 66 -9.79 -9.05 12.07
CA ARG A 66 -10.85 -9.98 12.52
C ARG A 66 -12.25 -9.42 12.28
N ALA A 67 -12.46 -8.13 12.55
CA ALA A 67 -13.75 -7.47 12.33
C ALA A 67 -14.10 -7.47 10.82
N VAL A 68 -13.16 -7.06 9.97
CA VAL A 68 -13.33 -7.08 8.51
C VAL A 68 -13.60 -8.50 8.00
N LYS A 69 -12.82 -9.48 8.46
CA LYS A 69 -13.05 -10.90 8.11
C LYS A 69 -14.45 -11.36 8.47
N ARG A 70 -14.96 -11.02 9.66
CA ARG A 70 -16.33 -11.39 10.08
C ARG A 70 -17.38 -10.77 9.17
N LEU A 71 -17.21 -9.50 8.80
CA LEU A 71 -18.14 -8.81 7.89
C LEU A 71 -18.14 -9.47 6.51
N LEU A 72 -16.97 -9.70 5.93
CA LEU A 72 -16.83 -10.35 4.62
C LEU A 72 -17.45 -11.75 4.60
N LEU A 73 -17.20 -12.56 5.64
CA LEU A 73 -17.75 -13.91 5.76
C LEU A 73 -19.27 -13.91 6.00
N ASN A 74 -19.84 -12.80 6.44
CA ASN A 74 -21.30 -12.61 6.55
C ASN A 74 -21.92 -12.04 5.27
N GLY A 75 -21.19 -12.01 4.15
CA GLY A 75 -21.69 -11.52 2.85
C GLY A 75 -21.72 -10.00 2.72
N MET A 76 -21.10 -9.26 3.66
CA MET A 76 -21.02 -7.81 3.58
C MET A 76 -19.92 -7.38 2.63
N ARG A 77 -20.16 -6.31 1.87
CA ARG A 77 -19.11 -5.57 1.17
C ARG A 77 -18.48 -4.59 2.15
N VAL A 78 -17.18 -4.71 2.39
CA VAL A 78 -16.44 -3.82 3.29
C VAL A 78 -15.68 -2.79 2.46
N ASN A 79 -15.85 -1.51 2.80
CA ASN A 79 -15.03 -0.41 2.32
C ASN A 79 -14.31 0.19 3.54
N ASN A 80 -12.98 0.15 3.56
CA ASN A 80 -12.15 0.65 4.65
C ASN A 80 -11.32 1.88 4.25
N GLY A 81 -11.58 2.46 3.08
CA GLY A 81 -10.89 3.66 2.58
C GLY A 81 -9.49 3.42 2.01
N LEU A 82 -9.03 2.17 1.94
CA LEU A 82 -7.86 1.75 1.17
C LEU A 82 -8.24 1.34 -0.25
#